data_AF-A0A6B2TD72-F1
#
_entry.id   AF-A0A6B2TD72-F1
#
_cell.length_a   1.000
_cell.length_b   1.000
_cell.length_c   1.000
_cell.angle_alpha   90.00
_cell.angle_beta   90.00
_cell.angle_gamma   90.00
#
_symmetry.space_group_name_H-M   'P 1'
#
loop_
_entity.id
_entity.type
_entity.pdbx_description
1 polymer ?
#
loop_
_entity_poly.entity_id
_entity_poly.type
_entity_poly.pdbx_seq_one_letter_code
_entity_poly.pdbx_strand_id
1 'polypeptide(L)'
;MTGLRVVPAWRHGQERLYVYLADGRNVAWYDREASRVNLLSEESEEDVLDVLAPFLTGQVTVGPPPVPTPAELARLALHPDDDLAPNRPGEALRISLDRDPAPARRLRADA
;
A
#
# COMPACT_ATOMS: atom_id res chain seq x y z
N MET A 1 21.19 -19.12 -5.94
CA MET A 1 19.88 -19.51 -5.37
C MET A 1 19.54 -18.49 -4.30
N THR A 2 18.85 -17.44 -4.70
CA THR A 2 18.36 -16.43 -3.79
C THR A 2 17.31 -17.08 -2.91
N GLY A 3 17.43 -16.91 -1.58
CA GLY A 3 16.55 -17.53 -0.58
C GLY A 3 15.15 -16.93 -0.57
N LEU A 4 14.60 -16.64 -1.75
CA LEU A 4 13.29 -16.06 -1.96
C LEU A 4 12.21 -17.11 -1.75
N ARG A 5 11.13 -16.69 -1.09
CA ARG A 5 9.95 -17.50 -0.83
C ARG A 5 8.72 -16.84 -1.40
N VAL A 6 7.96 -17.60 -2.18
CA VAL A 6 6.65 -17.20 -2.68
C VAL A 6 5.56 -17.64 -1.70
N VAL A 7 4.69 -16.73 -1.30
CA VAL A 7 3.58 -16.98 -0.37
C VAL A 7 2.26 -16.51 -0.99
N PRO A 8 1.30 -17.40 -1.24
CA PRO A 8 -0.03 -17.02 -1.69
C PRO A 8 -0.83 -16.37 -0.56
N ALA A 9 -1.60 -15.33 -0.89
CA ALA A 9 -2.48 -14.65 0.04
C ALA A 9 -3.73 -14.12 -0.66
N TRP A 10 -4.83 -14.07 0.11
CA TRP A 10 -6.09 -13.47 -0.31
C TRP A 10 -6.30 -12.15 0.42
N ARG A 11 -6.38 -11.04 -0.31
CA ARG A 11 -6.67 -9.72 0.25
C ARG A 11 -7.69 -8.99 -0.61
N HIS A 12 -8.69 -8.39 0.04
CA HIS A 12 -9.72 -7.59 -0.63
C HIS A 12 -10.42 -8.33 -1.78
N GLY A 13 -10.56 -9.66 -1.67
CA GLY A 13 -11.15 -10.51 -2.72
C GLY A 13 -10.21 -10.90 -3.86
N GLN A 14 -8.94 -10.47 -3.83
CA GLN A 14 -7.95 -10.76 -4.86
C GLN A 14 -6.89 -11.75 -4.38
N GLU A 15 -6.52 -12.69 -5.25
CA GLU A 15 -5.40 -13.60 -5.05
C GLU A 15 -4.08 -12.91 -5.44
N ARG A 16 -3.12 -12.88 -4.52
CA ARG A 16 -1.78 -12.30 -4.73
C ARG A 16 -0.71 -13.27 -4.27
N LEU A 17 0.42 -13.26 -4.98
CA LEU A 17 1.62 -13.98 -4.55
C LEU A 17 2.66 -12.99 -4.05
N TYR A 18 3.03 -13.10 -2.79
CA TYR A 18 4.05 -12.27 -2.17
C TYR A 18 5.42 -12.94 -2.23
N VAL A 19 6.46 -12.17 -2.52
CA VAL A 19 7.84 -12.64 -2.56
C VAL A 19 8.60 -12.05 -1.39
N TYR A 20 9.14 -12.94 -0.56
CA TYR A 20 9.89 -12.59 0.64
C TYR A 20 11.33 -13.02 0.54
N LEU A 21 12.24 -12.21 1.07
CA LEU A 21 13.61 -12.59 1.39
C LEU A 21 13.65 -13.59 2.55
N ALA A 22 14.79 -14.26 2.70
CA ALA A 22 15.05 -15.20 3.80
C ALA A 22 14.95 -14.53 5.19
N ASP A 23 15.19 -13.22 5.27
CA ASP A 23 15.04 -12.42 6.49
C ASP A 23 13.59 -11.99 6.78
N GLY A 24 12.63 -12.37 5.92
CA GLY A 24 11.22 -12.07 6.05
C GLY A 24 10.78 -10.72 5.48
N ARG A 25 11.69 -9.94 4.86
CA ARG A 25 11.29 -8.71 4.15
C ARG A 25 10.57 -9.03 2.84
N ASN A 26 9.47 -8.34 2.59
CA ASN A 26 8.77 -8.40 1.32
C ASN A 26 9.53 -7.57 0.28
N VAL A 27 9.82 -8.16 -0.88
CA VAL A 27 10.51 -7.49 -1.99
C VAL A 27 9.63 -7.31 -3.22
N ALA A 28 8.55 -8.09 -3.37
CA ALA A 28 7.63 -7.96 -4.48
C ALA A 28 6.29 -8.64 -4.22
N TRP A 29 5.30 -8.33 -5.05
CA TRP A 29 4.08 -9.12 -5.14
C TRP A 29 3.54 -9.19 -6.56
N TYR A 30 2.98 -10.34 -6.92
CA TYR A 30 2.31 -10.59 -8.19
C TYR A 30 0.80 -10.53 -8.02
N ASP A 31 0.16 -9.64 -8.80
CA ASP A 31 -1.27 -9.58 -9.00
C ASP A 31 -1.65 -10.52 -10.15
N ARG A 32 -2.38 -11.59 -9.84
CA ARG A 32 -2.84 -12.55 -10.85
C ARG A 32 -3.94 -11.99 -11.73
N GLU A 33 -4.78 -11.10 -11.20
CA GLU A 33 -5.89 -10.51 -11.94
C GLU A 33 -5.39 -9.47 -12.94
N ALA A 34 -4.43 -8.64 -12.53
CA ALA A 34 -3.84 -7.60 -13.38
C ALA A 34 -2.61 -8.06 -14.19
N SER A 35 -2.20 -9.33 -14.06
CA SER A 35 -0.93 -9.85 -14.62
C SER A 35 0.24 -8.90 -14.41
N ARG A 36 0.46 -8.50 -13.14
CA ARG A 36 1.43 -7.45 -12.80
C ARG A 36 2.30 -7.81 -11.61
N VAL A 37 3.61 -7.66 -11.76
CA VAL A 37 4.58 -7.74 -10.68
C VAL A 37 4.90 -6.34 -10.19
N ASN A 38 4.65 -6.12 -8.91
CA ASN A 38 4.99 -4.89 -8.20
C ASN A 38 6.25 -5.13 -7.39
N LEU A 39 7.34 -4.46 -7.77
CA LEU A 39 8.61 -4.51 -7.07
C LEU A 39 8.64 -3.45 -5.97
N LEU A 40 9.15 -3.83 -4.80
CA LEU A 40 9.45 -2.93 -3.69
C LEU A 40 10.94 -2.57 -3.63
N SER A 41 11.79 -3.30 -4.38
CA SER A 41 13.21 -3.05 -4.57
C SER A 41 13.60 -3.43 -6.00
N GLU A 42 14.19 -2.48 -6.73
CA GLU A 42 14.66 -2.69 -8.11
C GLU A 42 15.86 -3.65 -8.16
N GLU A 43 16.69 -3.68 -7.10
CA GLU A 43 17.89 -4.53 -7.02
C GLU A 43 17.57 -6.03 -7.06
N SER A 44 16.33 -6.42 -6.73
CA SER A 44 15.89 -7.82 -6.68
C SER A 44 15.04 -8.24 -7.89
N GLU A 45 14.94 -7.42 -8.93
CA GLU A 45 14.02 -7.66 -10.07
C GLU A 45 14.25 -9.03 -10.72
N GLU A 46 15.48 -9.33 -11.12
CA GLU A 46 15.81 -10.57 -11.84
C GLU A 46 15.49 -11.81 -11.00
N ASP A 47 15.91 -11.81 -9.74
CA ASP A 47 15.64 -12.90 -8.78
C ASP A 47 14.14 -13.09 -8.51
N VAL A 48 13.38 -11.98 -8.43
CA VAL A 48 11.93 -12.00 -8.25
C VAL A 48 11.25 -12.60 -9.48
N LEU A 49 11.68 -12.23 -10.68
CA LEU A 49 11.10 -12.78 -11.92
C LEU A 49 11.43 -14.27 -12.08
N ASP A 50 12.64 -14.70 -11.71
CA ASP A 50 13.04 -16.11 -11.75
C ASP A 50 12.19 -16.95 -10.79
N VAL A 51 12.03 -16.51 -9.54
CA VAL A 51 11.23 -17.28 -8.54
C VAL A 51 9.74 -17.26 -8.86
N LEU A 52 9.24 -16.21 -9.52
CA LEU A 52 7.84 -16.10 -9.93
C LEU A 52 7.53 -16.83 -11.23
N ALA A 53 8.53 -17.14 -12.06
CA ALA A 53 8.35 -17.72 -13.40
C ALA A 53 7.34 -18.89 -13.46
N PRO A 54 7.29 -19.85 -12.50
CA PRO A 54 6.32 -20.93 -12.53
C PRO A 54 4.85 -20.50 -12.33
N PHE A 55 4.62 -19.30 -11.78
CA PHE A 55 3.30 -18.79 -11.42
C PHE A 55 2.76 -17.74 -12.40
N LEU A 56 3.63 -17.17 -13.23
CA LEU A 56 3.27 -16.13 -14.20
C LEU A 56 2.44 -16.73 -15.33
N THR A 57 1.30 -16.12 -15.62
CA THR A 57 0.41 -16.54 -16.71
C THR A 57 0.41 -15.51 -17.83
N GLY A 58 1.00 -15.86 -18.97
CA GLY A 58 1.04 -15.01 -20.16
C GLY A 58 2.04 -13.87 -20.07
N GLN A 59 1.76 -12.76 -20.76
CA GLN A 59 2.58 -11.55 -20.67
C GLN A 59 2.30 -10.84 -19.34
N VAL A 60 3.38 -10.46 -18.66
CA VAL A 60 3.33 -9.83 -17.34
C VAL A 60 3.96 -8.46 -17.44
N THR A 61 3.37 -7.48 -16.75
CA THR A 61 3.95 -6.15 -16.63
C THR A 61 4.71 -6.01 -15.32
N VAL A 62 5.88 -5.39 -15.37
CA VAL A 62 6.69 -5.06 -14.20
C VAL A 62 6.64 -3.55 -14.01
N GLY A 63 6.50 -3.11 -12.76
CA GLY A 63 6.59 -1.70 -12.39
C GLY A 63 5.29 -1.11 -11.87
N PRO A 64 5.27 0.21 -11.61
CA PRO A 64 4.16 0.87 -10.93
C PRO A 64 2.87 0.73 -11.74
N PRO A 65 1.70 0.66 -11.07
CA PRO A 65 0.42 0.60 -11.74
C PRO A 65 0.28 1.76 -12.74
N PRO A 66 -0.43 1.55 -13.87
CA PRO A 66 -0.61 2.60 -14.86
C PRO A 66 -1.29 3.80 -14.20
N VAL A 67 -0.78 5.00 -14.51
CA VAL A 67 -1.40 6.23 -14.04
C VAL A 67 -2.76 6.37 -14.73
N PRO A 68 -3.85 6.63 -13.97
CA PRO A 68 -5.15 6.85 -14.56
C PRO A 68 -5.12 7.98 -15.59
N THR A 69 -5.79 7.77 -16.72
CA THR A 69 -5.93 8.79 -17.76
C THR A 69 -6.72 9.99 -17.23
N PRO A 70 -6.59 11.19 -17.85
CA PRO A 70 -7.40 12.34 -17.46
C PRO A 70 -8.91 12.08 -17.51
N ALA A 71 -9.37 11.25 -18.44
CA ALA A 71 -10.78 10.85 -18.55
C ALA A 71 -11.22 9.95 -17.39
N GLU A 72 -10.37 9.03 -16.94
CA GLU A 72 -10.63 8.19 -15.77
C GLU A 72 -10.60 9.02 -14.48
N LEU A 73 -9.67 9.97 -14.36
CA LEU A 73 -9.64 10.91 -13.24
C LEU A 73 -10.89 11.79 -13.19
N ALA A 74 -11.40 12.25 -14.33
CA ALA A 74 -12.63 13.03 -14.39
C ALA A 74 -13.85 12.24 -13.89
N ARG A 75 -13.87 10.91 -14.05
CA ARG A 75 -14.93 10.04 -13.49
C ARG A 75 -14.82 9.84 -11.98
N LEU A 76 -13.63 10.01 -11.42
CA LEU A 76 -13.37 9.96 -9.99
C LEU A 76 -13.50 11.33 -9.31
N ALA A 77 -13.72 12.39 -10.10
CA ALA A 77 -13.90 13.74 -9.57
C ALA A 77 -15.13 13.77 -8.65
N LEU A 78 -14.88 14.11 -7.40
CA LEU A 78 -15.89 14.20 -6.37
C LEU A 78 -16.64 15.52 -6.50
N HIS A 79 -17.95 15.51 -6.23
CA HIS A 79 -18.71 16.77 -6.17
C HIS A 79 -18.12 17.66 -5.06
N PRO A 80 -18.01 18.99 -5.24
CA PRO A 80 -17.45 19.87 -4.21
C PRO A 80 -18.10 19.71 -2.83
N ASP A 81 -19.41 19.45 -2.79
CA ASP A 81 -20.14 19.24 -1.53
C ASP A 81 -19.80 17.91 -0.85
N ASP A 82 -19.29 16.94 -1.61
CA ASP A 82 -18.86 15.63 -1.10
C ASP A 82 -17.37 15.64 -0.75
N ASP A 83 -16.62 16.68 -1.13
CA ASP A 83 -15.20 16.83 -0.77
C ASP A 83 -15.05 17.17 0.70
N LEU A 84 -14.60 16.19 1.48
CA LEU A 84 -14.33 16.34 2.90
C LEU A 84 -12.93 16.91 3.20
N ALA A 85 -12.10 17.21 2.20
CA ALA A 85 -10.78 17.82 2.43
C ALA A 85 -10.81 19.12 3.27
N PRO A 86 -11.84 20.00 3.17
CA PRO A 86 -12.01 21.14 4.06
C PRO A 86 -12.36 20.75 5.51
N ASN A 87 -13.00 19.61 5.72
CA ASN A 87 -13.41 19.10 7.03
C ASN A 87 -12.29 18.30 7.69
N ARG A 88 -11.16 18.96 7.99
CA ARG A 88 -9.99 18.25 8.52
C ARG A 88 -10.33 17.60 9.87
N PRO A 89 -10.20 16.27 9.99
CA PRO A 89 -10.51 15.58 11.22
C PRO A 89 -9.60 16.10 12.36
N GLY A 90 -10.22 16.47 13.47
CA GLY A 90 -9.52 16.96 14.66
C GLY A 90 -9.04 18.41 14.60
N GLU A 91 -9.25 19.17 13.51
CA GLU A 91 -8.85 20.59 13.45
C GLU A 91 -9.58 21.44 14.50
N ALA A 92 -10.88 21.24 14.67
CA ALA A 92 -11.65 21.90 15.74
C ALA A 92 -11.12 21.58 17.15
N LEU A 93 -10.73 20.32 17.39
CA LEU A 93 -10.14 19.91 18.67
C LEU A 93 -8.76 20.55 18.88
N ARG A 94 -7.95 20.62 17.83
CA ARG A 94 -6.61 21.21 17.88
C ARG A 94 -6.68 22.72 18.16
N ILE A 95 -7.58 23.43 17.50
CA ILE A 95 -7.89 24.84 17.80
C ILE A 95 -8.34 25.01 19.24
N SER A 96 -9.17 24.10 19.76
CA SER A 96 -9.61 24.14 21.16
C SER A 96 -8.46 23.96 22.15
N LEU A 97 -7.54 23.02 21.88
CA LEU A 97 -6.37 22.76 22.71
C LEU A 97 -5.35 23.91 22.66
N ASP A 98 -5.18 24.54 21.49
CA ASP A 98 -4.30 25.71 21.35
C ASP A 98 -4.88 26.93 22.10
N ARG A 99 -6.21 27.09 22.10
CA ARG A 99 -6.89 28.19 22.79
C ARG A 99 -6.93 27.99 24.30
N ASP A 100 -7.21 26.77 24.76
CA ASP A 100 -7.30 26.41 26.16
C ASP A 100 -6.43 25.16 26.43
N PRO A 101 -5.12 25.34 26.61
CA PRO A 101 -4.22 24.23 26.84
C PRO A 101 -4.58 23.53 28.13
N ALA A 102 -4.85 22.22 28.03
CA ALA A 102 -5.18 21.42 29.19
C ALA A 102 -4.06 21.53 30.26
N PRO A 103 -4.41 21.63 31.55
CA PRO A 103 -3.42 21.63 32.61
C PRO A 103 -2.57 20.36 32.52
N ALA A 104 -1.27 20.48 32.83
CA ALA A 104 -0.34 19.37 32.76
C ALA A 104 -0.94 18.12 33.42
N ARG A 105 -1.21 17.08 32.62
CA ARG A 105 -1.74 15.82 33.14
C ARG A 105 -0.75 15.28 34.15
N ARG A 106 -1.14 15.27 35.43
CA ARG A 106 -0.43 14.49 36.43
C ARG A 106 -0.67 13.03 36.08
N LEU A 107 0.38 12.34 35.66
CA LEU A 107 0.34 10.89 35.52
C LEU A 107 -0.06 10.34 36.89
N ARG A 108 -1.11 9.51 36.90
CA ARG A 108 -1.47 8.76 38.10
C ARG A 108 -0.30 7.82 38.36
N ALA A 109 0.33 7.92 39.53
CA ALA A 109 1.28 6.91 39.95
C ALA A 109 0.46 5.63 40.20
N ASP A 110 0.71 4.59 39.42
CA ASP A 110 0.26 3.26 39.81
C ASP A 110 1.06 2.87 41.06
N ALA A 111 0.32 2.66 42.15
CA ALA A 111 0.82 2.19 43.43
C ALA A 111 0.47 0.71 43.60
#